data_AF-K1XCH5-F1
#
_entry.id   AF-K1XCH5-F1
#
_cell.length_a   1.000
_cell.length_b   1.000
_cell.length_c   1.000
_cell.angle_alpha   90.00
_cell.angle_beta   90.00
_cell.angle_gamma   90.00
#
_symmetry.space_group_name_H-M   'P 1'
#
loop_
_entity.id
_entity.type
_entity.pdbx_description
1 polymer ?
#
loop_
_entity_poly.entity_id
_entity_poly.type
_entity_poly.pdbx_seq_one_letter_code
_entity_poly.pdbx_strand_id
1 'polypeptide(L)' 'MDVERSGTRKEELLFHPDELSKIWILRKALTGIDIIEVMERLTGHLKKTSSNAEFLMSLKG' A
#
# COMPACT_ATOMS: atom_id res chain seq x y z
N MET A 1 -2.70 13.87 -4.52
CA MET A 1 -2.27 12.55 -5.04
C MET A 1 -3.41 11.59 -4.84
N ASP A 2 -3.79 10.86 -5.88
CA ASP A 2 -4.95 9.97 -5.86
C ASP A 2 -4.42 8.52 -5.94
N VAL A 3 -4.42 7.83 -4.80
CA VAL A 3 -3.87 6.46 -4.69
C VAL A 3 -4.75 5.46 -5.43
N GLU A 4 -6.05 5.73 -5.56
CA GLU A 4 -7.01 4.88 -6.26
C GLU A 4 -6.80 4.91 -7.78
N ARG A 5 -6.39 6.06 -8.30
CA ARG A 5 -6.06 6.24 -9.73
C ARG A 5 -4.60 5.96 -10.07
N SER A 6 -3.77 5.69 -9.07
CA SER A 6 -2.34 5.39 -9.23
C SER A 6 -2.13 3.89 -9.44
N GLY A 7 -1.77 3.53 -10.68
CA GLY A 7 -1.38 2.17 -11.04
C GLY A 7 -0.40 2.20 -12.20
N THR A 8 0.58 1.29 -12.19
CA THR A 8 1.51 1.09 -13.30
C THR A 8 0.97 0.00 -14.21
N ARG A 9 1.21 0.06 -15.53
CA ARG A 9 0.86 -1.05 -16.41
C ARG A 9 1.83 -2.22 -16.19
N LYS A 10 1.29 -3.44 -16.13
CA LYS A 10 2.06 -4.69 -15.90
C LYS A 10 2.84 -4.70 -14.59
N GLU A 11 2.20 -4.32 -13.49
CA GLU A 11 2.83 -4.31 -12.15
C GLU A 11 3.33 -5.69 -11.73
N GLU A 12 2.76 -6.77 -12.29
CA GLU A 12 3.19 -8.16 -12.10
C GLU A 12 4.61 -8.46 -12.60
N LEU A 13 5.18 -7.60 -13.45
CA LEU A 13 6.58 -7.72 -13.89
C LEU A 13 7.55 -6.93 -13.01
N LEU A 14 7.04 -6.06 -12.12
CA LEU A 14 7.83 -5.15 -11.29
C LEU A 14 7.92 -5.60 -9.84
N PHE A 15 6.91 -6.32 -9.35
CA PHE A 15 6.82 -6.77 -7.96
C PHE A 15 6.82 -8.29 -7.88
N HIS A 16 7.33 -8.84 -6.78
CA HIS A 16 7.15 -10.25 -6.48
C HIS A 16 5.64 -10.55 -6.32
N PRO A 17 5.13 -11.72 -6.75
CA PRO A 17 3.71 -12.06 -6.62
C PRO A 17 3.13 -11.86 -5.22
N ASP A 18 3.93 -12.16 -4.19
CA ASP A 18 3.54 -11.99 -2.78
C ASP A 18 3.39 -10.50 -2.42
N GLU A 19 4.31 -9.66 -2.88
CA GLU A 19 4.26 -8.21 -2.65
C GLU A 19 3.08 -7.59 -3.39
N LEU A 20 2.83 -8.02 -4.63
CA LEU A 20 1.72 -7.53 -5.44
C LEU A 20 0.37 -7.78 -4.75
N SER A 21 0.18 -8.97 -4.18
CA SER A 21 -1.02 -9.31 -3.41
C SER A 21 -1.21 -8.39 -2.20
N LYS A 22 -0.12 -8.09 -1.46
CA LYS A 22 -0.15 -7.14 -0.33
C LYS A 22 -0.46 -5.71 -0.77
N ILE A 23 0.12 -5.27 -1.88
CA ILE A 23 -0.14 -3.94 -2.46
C ILE A 23 -1.62 -3.82 -2.86
N TRP A 24 -2.24 -4.87 -3.39
CA TRP A 24 -3.66 -4.88 -3.71
C TRP A 24 -4.56 -4.80 -2.48
N ILE A 25 -4.21 -5.51 -1.41
CA ILE A 25 -4.91 -5.40 -0.12
C ILE A 25 -4.79 -3.97 0.42
N LEU A 26 -3.61 -3.37 0.35
CA LEU A 26 -3.39 -1.98 0.73
C LEU A 26 -4.28 -1.04 -0.08
N ARG A 27 -4.29 -1.13 -1.41
CA ARG A 27 -5.15 -0.28 -2.25
C ARG A 27 -6.62 -0.41 -1.89
N LYS A 28 -7.13 -1.64 -1.71
CA LYS A 28 -8.51 -1.88 -1.27
C LYS A 28 -8.82 -1.29 0.09
N ALA A 29 -7.89 -1.37 1.04
CA ALA A 29 -8.07 -0.81 2.37
C ALA A 29 -8.09 0.73 2.37
N LEU A 30 -7.50 1.37 1.35
CA LEU A 30 -7.48 2.81 1.19
C LEU A 30 -8.64 3.34 0.32
N THR A 31 -9.33 2.46 -0.41
CA THR A 31 -10.49 2.82 -1.23
C THR A 31 -11.64 3.32 -0.37
N GLY A 32 -12.14 4.52 -0.68
CA GLY A 32 -13.26 5.16 0.03
C GLY A 32 -12.91 5.85 1.36
N ILE A 33 -11.62 5.92 1.73
CA ILE A 33 -11.13 6.74 2.87
C ILE A 33 -10.71 8.11 2.35
N ASP A 34 -10.93 9.17 3.15
CA ASP A 34 -10.46 10.52 2.80
C ASP A 34 -8.93 10.56 2.65
N ILE A 35 -8.46 11.29 1.64
CA ILE A 35 -7.04 11.37 1.27
C ILE A 35 -6.17 11.86 2.45
N ILE A 36 -6.67 12.77 3.28
CA ILE A 36 -5.92 13.28 4.43
C ILE A 36 -5.72 12.17 5.47
N GLU A 37 -6.79 11.42 5.78
CA GLU A 37 -6.72 10.30 6.71
C GLU A 37 -5.84 9.16 6.18
N VAL A 38 -5.92 8.87 4.88
CA VAL A 38 -5.05 7.90 4.21
C VAL A 38 -3.58 8.27 4.41
N MET A 39 -3.22 9.53 4.18
CA MET A 39 -1.84 10.00 4.30
C MET A 39 -1.34 9.96 5.75
N GLU A 40 -2.17 10.28 6.74
CA GLU A 40 -1.82 10.16 8.15
C GLU A 40 -1.59 8.71 8.57
N ARG A 41 -2.48 7.79 8.17
CA ARG A 41 -2.35 6.35 8.47
C ARG A 41 -1.11 5.75 7.82
N LEU A 42 -0.87 6.04 6.53
CA LEU A 42 0.32 5.61 5.81
C LEU A 42 1.60 6.12 6.48
N THR A 43 1.67 7.42 6.76
CA THR A 43 2.85 8.02 7.39
C THR A 43 3.08 7.47 8.79
N GLY A 44 2.01 7.24 9.56
CA GLY A 44 2.08 6.65 10.90
C GLY A 44 2.61 5.22 10.90
N HIS A 45 2.24 4.42 9.89
CA HIS A 45 2.73 3.05 9.75
C HIS A 45 4.17 3.01 9.22
N LEU A 46 4.48 3.79 8.19
CA LEU A 46 5.82 3.88 7.61
C LEU A 46 6.86 4.32 8.65
N LYS A 47 6.50 5.23 9.56
CA LYS A 47 7.39 5.64 10.67
C LYS A 47 7.66 4.54 11.69
N LYS A 48 6.81 3.51 11.78
CA LYS A 48 6.95 2.40 12.72
C LYS A 48 7.70 1.22 12.13
N THR A 49 7.95 1.21 10.83
CA THR A 49 8.60 0.11 10.10
C THR A 49 9.93 0.58 9.55
N SER A 50 10.94 -0.29 9.58
CA SER A 50 12.29 0.04 9.09
C SER A 50 12.43 -0.14 7.58
N SER A 51 11.51 -0.89 6.95
CA SER A 51 11.52 -1.14 5.50
C SER A 51 10.11 -1.30 4.91
N ASN A 52 10.00 -1.07 3.60
CA ASN A 52 8.75 -1.31 2.86
C ASN A 52 8.31 -2.78 2.92
N ALA A 53 9.26 -3.71 2.93
CA ALA A 53 8.96 -5.14 3.07
C ALA A 53 8.32 -5.45 4.44
N GLU A 54 8.86 -4.89 5.52
CA GLU A 54 8.30 -5.01 6.86
C GLU A 54 6.90 -4.38 6.95
N PHE A 55 6.70 -3.22 6.32
CA PHE A 55 5.37 -2.61 6.20
C PHE A 55 4.38 -3.51 5.46
N LEU A 56 4.73 -4.02 4.28
CA LEU A 56 3.86 -4.90 3.50
C LEU A 56 3.58 -6.23 4.22
N MET A 57 4.54 -6.75 5.00
CA MET A 57 4.35 -7.92 5.85
C MET A 57 3.44 -7.65 7.05
N SER A 58 3.49 -6.45 7.62
CA SER A 58 2.62 -6.02 8.73
C SER A 58 1.15 -5.91 8.33
N LEU A 59 0.88 -5.72 7.02
CA LEU A 59 -0.47 -5.74 6.46
C LEU A 59 -1.00 -7.18 6.51
N LYS A 60 -1.74 -7.49 7.58
CA LYS A 60 -2.52 -8.72 7.70
C LYS A 60 -3.87 -8.51 7.01
N GLY A 61 -4.09 -9.27 5.93
CA GLY A 61 -5.38 -9.54 5.32
C GLY A 61 -5.64 -11.02 5.42
#